data_AF-Q649F3-F1
#
_entry.id   AF-Q649F3-F1
#
_cell.length_a   1.000
_cell.length_b   1.000
_cell.length_c   1.000
_cell.angle_alpha   90.00
_cell.angle_beta   90.00
_cell.angle_gamma   90.00
#
_symmetry.space_group_name_H-M   'P 1'
#
loop_
_entity.id
_entity.type
_entity.pdbx_description
1 polymer ?
#
loop_
_entity_poly.entity_id
_entity_poly.type
_entity_poly.pdbx_seq_one_letter_code
_entity_poly.pdbx_strand_id
1 'polypeptide(L)'
;MGTREPFRELFYDLSKTSRSLGLWKGRLTGLDGSLIKSNTSSHKNKETGEYTDKDAGLYVHGNYIKGVAHLSYKRDDLEYGLTILIQRYKGSSNENPLYRLAIDEFYEVYGFYPKTISVDRGMDSAANNEYSIRKGIYAYIQARDFGNCELVKTEKGKCFRPEYISVNEPSFLERIADRRRECERSFGRDKCGYRRDEMSNRGAVDLYFTSADINSHFLKQVIVLPLSLYLFNVHVHHPLLLTF
;
A
#
# COMPACT_ATOMS: atom_id res chain seq x y z
N MET A 1 10.97 11.13 -21.65
CA MET A 1 10.59 9.73 -21.34
C MET A 1 11.64 9.19 -20.39
N GLY A 2 11.33 9.17 -19.09
CA GLY A 2 12.29 8.83 -18.03
C GLY A 2 12.57 7.33 -17.99
N THR A 3 13.84 6.97 -17.78
CA THR A 3 14.32 5.62 -17.51
C THR A 3 13.38 4.85 -16.59
N ARG A 4 12.82 3.74 -17.09
CA ARG A 4 12.00 2.83 -16.28
C ARG A 4 12.86 2.24 -15.17
N GLU A 5 12.33 2.21 -13.95
CA GLU A 5 13.03 1.76 -12.74
C GLU A 5 13.05 0.22 -12.72
N PRO A 6 14.19 -0.45 -13.00
CA PRO A 6 14.22 -1.90 -13.28
C PRO A 6 13.71 -2.77 -12.12
N PHE A 7 13.86 -2.32 -10.87
CA PHE A 7 13.32 -3.02 -9.70
C PHE A 7 11.80 -2.96 -9.61
N ARG A 8 11.18 -1.89 -10.10
CA ARG A 8 9.72 -1.74 -10.12
C ARG A 8 9.11 -2.68 -11.16
N GLU A 9 9.75 -2.82 -12.32
CA GLU A 9 9.35 -3.79 -13.33
C GLU A 9 9.46 -5.22 -12.79
N LEU A 10 10.60 -5.57 -12.18
CA LEU A 10 10.80 -6.87 -11.54
C LEU A 10 9.73 -7.16 -10.46
N PHE A 11 9.43 -6.17 -9.62
CA PHE A 11 8.38 -6.31 -8.60
C PHE A 11 7.01 -6.58 -9.22
N TYR A 12 6.62 -5.85 -10.28
CA TYR A 12 5.34 -6.09 -10.95
C TYR A 12 5.30 -7.45 -11.65
N ASP A 13 6.39 -7.91 -12.25
CA ASP A 13 6.48 -9.24 -12.86
C ASP A 13 6.33 -10.35 -11.82
N LEU A 14 6.98 -10.21 -10.66
CA LEU A 14 6.80 -11.13 -9.52
C LEU A 14 5.37 -11.10 -8.99
N SER A 15 4.79 -9.92 -8.82
CA SER A 15 3.42 -9.75 -8.34
C SER A 15 2.39 -10.38 -9.30
N LYS A 16 2.56 -10.18 -10.62
CA LYS A 16 1.76 -10.82 -11.67
C LYS A 16 1.90 -12.34 -11.67
N THR A 17 3.14 -12.84 -11.60
CA THR A 17 3.42 -14.28 -11.51
C THR A 17 2.68 -14.89 -10.32
N SER A 18 2.74 -14.21 -9.19
CA SER A 18 2.12 -14.67 -7.96
C SER A 18 0.60 -14.66 -7.99
N ARG A 19 0.02 -13.69 -8.70
CA ARG A 19 -1.41 -13.68 -9.00
C ARG A 19 -1.80 -14.92 -9.81
N SER A 20 -1.02 -15.25 -10.84
CA SER A 20 -1.28 -16.42 -11.69
C SER A 20 -1.21 -17.73 -10.91
N LEU A 21 -0.34 -17.80 -9.90
CA LEU A 21 -0.25 -18.90 -8.94
C LEU A 21 -1.34 -18.88 -7.86
N GLY A 22 -2.20 -17.86 -7.84
CA GLY A 22 -3.31 -17.75 -6.89
C GLY A 22 -2.93 -17.29 -5.49
N LEU A 23 -1.73 -16.74 -5.30
CA LEU A 23 -1.18 -16.32 -4.00
C LEU A 23 -1.79 -15.01 -3.47
N TRP A 24 -2.47 -14.26 -4.33
CA TRP A 24 -3.35 -13.15 -3.97
C TRP A 24 -4.47 -12.98 -5.01
N LYS A 25 -5.56 -12.31 -4.64
CA LYS A 25 -6.75 -12.18 -5.49
C LYS A 25 -7.10 -10.73 -5.83
N GLY A 26 -6.65 -9.76 -5.03
CA GLY A 26 -6.82 -8.34 -5.29
C GLY A 26 -8.26 -7.88 -5.13
N ARG A 27 -9.08 -8.64 -4.38
CA ARG A 27 -10.50 -8.32 -4.21
C ARG A 27 -10.69 -7.28 -3.13
N LEU A 28 -10.02 -7.45 -1.98
CA LEU A 28 -9.98 -6.46 -0.91
C LEU A 28 -8.56 -5.89 -0.85
N THR A 29 -8.45 -4.59 -1.13
CA THR A 29 -7.15 -3.90 -1.14
C THR A 29 -7.13 -2.75 -0.15
N GLY A 30 -5.94 -2.41 0.31
CA GLY A 30 -5.67 -1.24 1.14
C GLY A 30 -4.61 -0.38 0.48
N LEU A 31 -4.63 0.91 0.79
CA LEU A 31 -3.71 1.89 0.23
C LEU A 31 -3.21 2.77 1.36
N ASP A 32 -1.89 2.92 1.43
CA ASP A 32 -1.27 3.71 2.47
C ASP A 32 0.06 4.33 1.97
N GLY A 33 0.43 5.43 2.60
CA GLY A 33 1.57 6.26 2.22
C GLY A 33 2.54 6.44 3.38
N SER A 34 3.83 6.36 3.09
CA SER A 34 4.88 6.66 4.07
C SER A 34 5.94 7.55 3.46
N LEU A 35 6.37 8.55 4.23
CA LEU A 35 7.38 9.49 3.82
C LEU A 35 8.78 8.95 4.07
N ILE A 36 9.61 9.02 3.05
CA ILE A 36 11.03 8.68 3.09
C ILE A 36 11.82 9.96 2.90
N LYS A 37 12.48 10.42 3.97
CA LYS A 37 13.23 11.68 3.96
C LYS A 37 14.39 11.58 2.96
N SER A 38 14.50 12.59 2.12
CA SER A 38 15.66 12.78 1.25
C SER A 38 16.75 13.53 2.02
N ASN A 39 18.01 13.16 1.84
CA ASN A 39 19.16 13.84 2.42
C ASN A 39 19.53 15.12 1.65
N THR A 40 18.53 15.93 1.32
CA THR A 40 18.69 17.23 0.67
C THR A 40 18.28 18.35 1.61
N SER A 41 18.85 19.53 1.40
CA SER A 41 18.43 20.75 2.09
C SER A 41 16.94 21.02 1.86
N SER A 42 16.26 21.50 2.91
CA SER A 42 14.90 22.02 2.81
C SER A 42 14.79 23.30 1.99
N HIS A 43 15.93 23.94 1.71
CA HIS A 43 16.03 25.10 0.84
C HIS A 43 16.39 24.66 -0.56
N LYS A 44 15.63 25.16 -1.53
CA LYS A 44 15.95 25.00 -2.95
C LYS A 44 17.25 25.75 -3.26
N ASN A 45 18.00 25.22 -4.23
CA ASN A 45 19.11 25.96 -4.81
C ASN A 45 18.58 27.29 -5.38
N LYS A 46 19.27 28.41 -5.05
CA LYS A 46 18.82 29.76 -5.41
C LYS A 46 18.87 30.03 -6.91
N GLU A 47 19.80 29.38 -7.62
CA GLU A 47 20.01 29.56 -9.06
C GLU A 47 19.04 28.71 -9.88
N THR A 48 18.84 27.45 -9.48
CA THR A 48 17.98 26.52 -10.24
C THR A 48 16.52 26.50 -9.79
N GLY A 49 16.22 26.97 -8.58
CA GLY A 49 14.87 26.90 -8.00
C GLY A 49 14.41 25.47 -7.65
N GLU A 50 15.33 24.50 -7.66
CA GLU A 50 15.08 23.07 -7.46
C GLU A 50 15.81 22.53 -6.22
N TYR A 51 15.32 21.40 -5.70
CA TYR A 51 16.08 20.61 -4.72
C TYR A 51 17.17 19.82 -5.45
N THR A 52 18.25 19.49 -4.73
CA THR A 52 19.30 18.60 -5.26
C THR A 52 18.71 17.23 -5.65
N ASP A 53 17.74 16.75 -4.87
CA ASP A 53 16.88 15.62 -5.23
C ASP A 53 15.59 16.15 -5.90
N LYS A 54 15.58 16.17 -7.24
CA LYS A 54 14.50 16.77 -8.05
C LYS A 54 13.16 16.04 -7.96
N ASP A 55 13.21 14.76 -7.60
CA ASP A 55 12.04 13.89 -7.48
C ASP A 55 11.43 13.93 -6.08
N ALA A 56 12.13 14.52 -5.11
CA ALA A 56 11.60 14.74 -3.77
C ALA A 56 10.76 16.03 -3.70
N GLY A 57 9.92 16.11 -2.68
CA GLY A 57 9.07 17.27 -2.42
C GLY A 57 9.14 17.72 -0.97
N LEU A 58 8.83 19.00 -0.74
CA LEU A 58 8.75 19.55 0.60
C LEU A 58 7.66 18.84 1.40
N TYR A 59 8.00 18.35 2.59
CA TYR A 59 7.04 17.81 3.52
C TYR A 59 6.89 18.73 4.73
N VAL A 60 5.64 19.14 4.96
CA VAL A 60 5.22 20.06 6.03
C VAL A 60 4.29 19.33 6.96
N HIS A 61 4.47 19.50 8.27
CA HIS A 61 3.56 18.99 9.29
C HIS A 61 3.04 20.16 10.13
N GLY A 62 1.74 20.46 9.99
CA GLY A 62 1.15 21.69 10.53
C GLY A 62 1.80 22.91 9.87
N ASN A 63 2.37 23.79 10.68
CA ASN A 63 3.07 25.00 10.22
C ASN A 63 4.59 24.81 10.09
N TYR A 64 5.11 23.60 10.25
CA TYR A 64 6.55 23.34 10.32
C TYR A 64 7.05 22.55 9.11
N ILE A 65 8.07 23.09 8.44
CA ILE A 65 8.84 22.35 7.43
C ILE A 65 9.62 21.24 8.14
N LYS A 66 9.32 19.98 7.82
CA LYS A 66 10.01 18.80 8.39
C LYS A 66 11.19 18.35 7.53
N GLY A 67 11.16 18.68 6.24
CA GLY A 67 12.25 18.38 5.31
C GLY A 67 11.75 18.21 3.89
N VAL A 68 12.58 17.58 3.07
CA VAL A 68 12.26 17.16 1.70
C VAL A 68 12.24 15.65 1.68
N ALA A 69 11.23 15.06 1.05
CA ALA A 69 10.96 13.63 1.13
C ALA A 69 10.35 13.08 -0.17
N HIS A 70 10.45 11.77 -0.33
CA HIS A 70 9.63 10.99 -1.25
C HIS A 70 8.43 10.44 -0.50
N LEU A 71 7.27 10.42 -1.13
CA LEU A 71 6.12 9.67 -0.67
C LEU A 71 6.17 8.28 -1.31
N SER A 72 6.45 7.26 -0.50
CA SER A 72 6.29 5.86 -0.88
C SER A 72 4.85 5.47 -0.68
N TYR A 73 4.17 5.13 -1.76
CA TYR A 73 2.76 4.82 -1.78
C TYR A 73 2.59 3.35 -2.15
N LYS A 74 1.86 2.59 -1.32
CA LYS A 74 1.74 1.15 -1.51
C LYS A 74 0.31 0.71 -1.46
N ARG A 75 -0.03 -0.23 -2.33
CA ARG A 75 -1.26 -1.00 -2.27
C ARG A 75 -0.95 -2.42 -1.83
N ASP A 76 -1.71 -2.88 -0.86
CA ASP A 76 -1.66 -4.25 -0.38
C ASP A 76 -2.96 -4.99 -0.69
N ASP A 77 -2.85 -6.28 -0.97
CA ASP A 77 -3.94 -7.23 -0.85
C ASP A 77 -4.17 -7.50 0.65
N LEU A 78 -5.32 -7.11 1.18
CA LEU A 78 -5.63 -7.25 2.61
C LEU A 78 -6.18 -8.63 2.97
N GLU A 79 -6.44 -9.49 1.99
CA GLU A 79 -6.83 -10.88 2.24
C GLU A 79 -5.60 -11.70 2.64
N TYR A 80 -4.48 -11.47 1.95
CA TYR A 80 -3.22 -12.22 2.11
C TYR A 80 -2.09 -11.40 2.74
N GLY A 81 -2.26 -10.09 2.94
CA GLY A 81 -1.25 -9.21 3.54
C GLY A 81 -0.03 -9.00 2.65
N LEU A 82 -0.23 -8.98 1.32
CA LEU A 82 0.83 -8.90 0.33
C LEU A 82 0.84 -7.53 -0.34
N THR A 83 2.01 -6.89 -0.41
CA THR A 83 2.18 -5.70 -1.24
C THR A 83 2.14 -6.08 -2.71
N ILE A 84 1.21 -5.46 -3.43
CA ILE A 84 0.95 -5.75 -4.85
C ILE A 84 1.27 -4.56 -5.73
N LEU A 85 1.18 -3.32 -5.24
CA LEU A 85 1.59 -2.13 -6.00
C LEU A 85 2.47 -1.25 -5.13
N ILE A 86 3.53 -0.71 -5.73
CA ILE A 86 4.42 0.28 -5.11
C ILE A 86 4.61 1.41 -6.10
N GLN A 87 4.47 2.63 -5.63
CA GLN A 87 4.72 3.84 -6.41
C GLN A 87 5.44 4.90 -5.57
N ARG A 88 6.18 5.77 -6.27
CA ARG A 88 6.90 6.90 -5.70
C ARG A 88 6.29 8.20 -6.21
N TYR A 89 6.06 9.12 -5.29
CA TYR A 89 5.63 10.48 -5.57
C TYR A 89 6.47 11.49 -4.78
N LYS A 90 6.37 12.77 -5.12
CA LYS A 90 6.97 13.86 -4.32
C LYS A 90 6.34 13.88 -2.93
N GLY A 91 7.12 14.13 -1.88
CA GLY A 91 6.61 14.24 -0.50
C GLY A 91 5.58 15.36 -0.29
N SER A 92 5.52 16.33 -1.20
CA SER A 92 4.51 17.40 -1.24
C SER A 92 3.21 17.01 -1.94
N SER A 93 3.10 15.78 -2.44
CA SER A 93 1.93 15.33 -3.21
C SER A 93 0.73 15.16 -2.30
N ASN A 94 -0.44 15.57 -2.79
CA ASN A 94 -1.70 15.43 -2.06
C ASN A 94 -2.25 14.00 -2.23
N GLU A 95 -2.55 13.31 -1.13
CA GLU A 95 -3.04 11.92 -1.16
C GLU A 95 -4.38 11.75 -1.89
N ASN A 96 -5.24 12.79 -1.90
CA ASN A 96 -6.54 12.71 -2.54
C ASN A 96 -6.46 12.41 -4.06
N PRO A 97 -5.73 13.20 -4.89
CA PRO A 97 -5.53 12.84 -6.29
C PRO A 97 -4.73 11.55 -6.47
N LEU A 98 -3.77 11.24 -5.58
CA LEU A 98 -2.97 10.01 -5.66
C LEU A 98 -3.81 8.74 -5.49
N TYR A 99 -4.87 8.78 -4.67
CA TYR A 99 -5.80 7.67 -4.52
C TYR A 99 -6.33 7.17 -5.87
N ARG A 100 -6.78 8.11 -6.72
CA ARG A 100 -7.34 7.80 -8.05
C ARG A 100 -6.26 7.31 -9.01
N LEU A 101 -5.10 7.98 -9.01
CA LEU A 101 -3.95 7.54 -9.81
C LEU A 101 -3.53 6.10 -9.47
N ALA A 102 -3.45 5.76 -8.18
CA ALA A 102 -3.12 4.40 -7.75
C ALA A 102 -4.20 3.36 -8.12
N ILE A 103 -5.47 3.76 -8.26
CA ILE A 103 -6.52 2.88 -8.79
C ILE A 103 -6.32 2.64 -10.29
N ASP A 104 -6.06 3.70 -11.07
CA ASP A 104 -5.81 3.57 -12.51
C ASP A 104 -4.53 2.77 -12.78
N GLU A 105 -3.43 3.05 -12.08
CA GLU A 105 -2.18 2.28 -12.18
C GLU A 105 -2.39 0.80 -11.87
N PHE A 106 -3.18 0.46 -10.85
CA PHE A 106 -3.50 -0.93 -10.56
C PHE A 106 -4.22 -1.61 -11.73
N TYR A 107 -5.18 -0.92 -12.34
CA TYR A 107 -5.87 -1.42 -13.51
C TYR A 107 -4.93 -1.59 -14.70
N GLU A 108 -4.03 -0.63 -14.94
CA GLU A 108 -3.02 -0.73 -16.00
C GLU A 108 -2.09 -1.93 -15.80
N VAL A 109 -1.68 -2.20 -14.56
CA VAL A 109 -0.78 -3.31 -14.24
C VAL A 109 -1.49 -4.66 -14.35
N TYR A 110 -2.75 -4.77 -13.91
CA TYR A 110 -3.42 -6.07 -13.74
C TYR A 110 -4.64 -6.33 -14.64
N GLY A 111 -5.16 -5.32 -15.32
CA GLY A 111 -6.31 -5.41 -16.22
C GLY A 111 -7.68 -5.48 -15.53
N PHE A 112 -7.77 -5.21 -14.23
CA PHE A 112 -9.03 -5.22 -13.48
C PHE A 112 -9.01 -4.24 -12.30
N TYR A 113 -10.19 -3.85 -11.80
CA TYR A 113 -10.34 -3.05 -10.59
C TYR A 113 -10.59 -3.92 -9.35
N PRO A 114 -10.09 -3.56 -8.15
CA PRO A 114 -10.41 -4.30 -6.94
C PRO A 114 -11.91 -4.24 -6.65
N LYS A 115 -12.47 -5.30 -6.07
CA LYS A 115 -13.90 -5.30 -5.68
C LYS A 115 -14.17 -4.33 -4.54
N THR A 116 -13.23 -4.25 -3.60
CA THR A 116 -13.34 -3.48 -2.37
C THR A 116 -12.00 -2.82 -2.04
N ILE A 117 -12.07 -1.59 -1.54
CA ILE A 117 -10.90 -0.87 -1.06
C ILE A 117 -11.18 -0.26 0.31
N SER A 118 -10.21 -0.35 1.23
CA SER A 118 -10.29 0.18 2.60
C SER A 118 -9.10 1.10 2.86
N VAL A 119 -9.35 2.37 3.20
CA VAL A 119 -8.29 3.40 3.31
C VAL A 119 -8.53 4.37 4.46
N ASP A 120 -7.47 5.06 4.87
CA ASP A 120 -7.52 6.05 5.94
C ASP A 120 -8.14 7.38 5.49
N ARG A 121 -8.47 8.22 6.48
CA ARG A 121 -9.07 9.56 6.36
C ARG A 121 -8.23 10.61 5.63
N GLY A 122 -6.99 10.29 5.29
CA GLY A 122 -6.16 11.11 4.38
C GLY A 122 -6.80 11.23 3.00
N MET A 123 -7.58 10.21 2.60
CA MET A 123 -8.15 10.05 1.27
C MET A 123 -9.66 10.38 1.21
N ASP A 124 -10.23 10.89 2.32
CA ASP A 124 -11.65 11.31 2.40
C ASP A 124 -11.91 12.50 1.48
N SER A 125 -12.70 12.26 0.43
CA SER A 125 -13.28 13.30 -0.41
C SER A 125 -14.47 12.74 -1.21
N ALA A 126 -15.45 13.60 -1.52
CA ALA A 126 -16.55 13.23 -2.40
C ALA A 126 -16.04 12.72 -3.77
N ALA A 127 -15.03 13.40 -4.33
CA ALA A 127 -14.44 13.03 -5.60
C ALA A 127 -13.82 11.62 -5.63
N ASN A 128 -13.27 11.14 -4.52
CA ASN A 128 -12.73 9.78 -4.42
C ASN A 128 -13.82 8.72 -4.28
N ASN A 129 -14.87 9.03 -3.52
CA ASN A 129 -16.03 8.15 -3.39
C ASN A 129 -16.76 8.00 -4.73
N GLU A 130 -17.10 9.11 -5.39
CA GLU A 130 -17.73 9.12 -6.72
C GLU A 130 -16.89 8.39 -7.77
N TYR A 131 -15.57 8.62 -7.75
CA TYR A 131 -14.66 7.91 -8.65
C TYR A 131 -14.72 6.40 -8.43
N SER A 132 -14.72 5.93 -7.18
CA SER A 132 -14.81 4.51 -6.83
C SER A 132 -16.12 3.89 -7.31
N ILE A 133 -17.23 4.59 -7.10
CA ILE A 133 -18.57 4.17 -7.57
C ILE A 133 -18.56 3.99 -9.10
N ARG A 134 -18.01 4.96 -9.86
CA ARG A 134 -17.92 4.86 -11.33
C ARG A 134 -17.07 3.68 -11.80
N LYS A 135 -16.08 3.25 -11.02
CA LYS A 135 -15.24 2.08 -11.33
C LYS A 135 -15.81 0.76 -10.79
N GLY A 136 -16.99 0.80 -10.14
CA GLY A 136 -17.62 -0.38 -9.56
C GLY A 136 -16.92 -0.91 -8.30
N ILE A 137 -16.21 -0.04 -7.58
CA ILE A 137 -15.43 -0.38 -6.39
C ILE A 137 -16.23 -0.04 -5.14
N TYR A 138 -16.40 -1.00 -4.22
CA TYR A 138 -16.95 -0.71 -2.89
C TYR A 138 -15.86 -0.08 -2.02
N ALA A 139 -15.89 1.25 -1.88
CA ALA A 139 -14.89 1.99 -1.13
C ALA A 139 -15.34 2.23 0.32
N TYR A 140 -14.50 1.81 1.27
CA TYR A 140 -14.64 2.10 2.69
C TYR A 140 -13.54 3.10 3.07
N ILE A 141 -13.78 4.36 2.76
CA ILE A 141 -12.89 5.48 3.07
C ILE A 141 -13.28 6.01 4.46
N GLN A 142 -12.34 5.99 5.41
CA GLN A 142 -12.61 6.58 6.72
C GLN A 142 -12.86 8.08 6.57
N ALA A 143 -13.91 8.58 7.21
CA ALA A 143 -14.31 9.98 7.15
C ALA A 143 -13.64 10.79 8.25
N ARG A 144 -13.39 12.07 7.97
CA ARG A 144 -13.05 13.04 9.03
C ARG A 144 -14.34 13.52 9.71
N ASP A 145 -14.38 13.40 11.03
CA ASP A 145 -15.48 13.95 11.83
C ASP A 145 -15.26 15.44 12.09
N PHE A 146 -15.96 16.27 11.32
CA PHE A 146 -16.00 17.72 11.51
C PHE A 146 -17.27 18.17 12.26
N GLY A 147 -18.11 17.23 12.73
CA GLY A 147 -19.36 17.52 13.45
C GLY A 147 -20.48 18.12 12.59
N ASN A 148 -20.32 18.19 11.27
CA ASN A 148 -21.24 18.87 10.35
C ASN A 148 -22.03 17.92 9.43
N CYS A 149 -21.85 16.61 9.55
CA CYS A 149 -22.52 15.60 8.74
C CYS A 149 -22.82 14.36 9.57
N GLU A 150 -23.84 13.61 9.15
CA GLU A 150 -24.17 12.32 9.73
C GLU A 150 -23.09 11.30 9.34
N LEU A 151 -22.56 10.57 10.33
CA LEU A 151 -21.50 9.59 10.15
C LEU A 151 -21.86 8.30 10.89
N VAL A 152 -21.57 7.16 10.26
CA VAL A 152 -21.59 5.87 10.96
C VAL A 152 -20.31 5.76 11.74
N LYS A 153 -20.42 5.64 13.07
CA LYS A 153 -19.27 5.51 13.98
C LYS A 153 -19.15 4.08 14.47
N THR A 154 -17.95 3.53 14.41
CA THR A 154 -17.62 2.24 15.02
C THR A 154 -17.32 2.40 16.51
N GLU A 155 -17.30 1.30 17.26
CA GLU A 155 -16.95 1.29 18.69
C GLU A 155 -15.55 1.88 18.96
N LYS A 156 -14.60 1.71 18.02
CA LYS A 156 -13.25 2.27 18.13
C LYS A 156 -13.12 3.69 17.56
N GLY A 157 -14.23 4.36 17.29
CA GLY A 157 -14.28 5.75 16.86
C GLY A 157 -13.93 5.99 15.38
N LYS A 158 -13.91 4.94 14.56
CA LYS A 158 -13.72 5.10 13.10
C LYS A 158 -15.04 5.57 12.50
N CYS A 159 -14.98 6.54 11.60
CA CYS A 159 -16.16 7.17 11.03
C CYS A 159 -16.26 6.87 9.54
N PHE A 160 -17.48 6.74 9.02
CA PHE A 160 -17.75 6.53 7.60
C PHE A 160 -18.97 7.34 7.16
N ARG A 161 -18.97 7.76 5.90
CA ARG A 161 -20.08 8.47 5.26
C ARG A 161 -21.12 7.46 4.76
N PRO A 162 -22.31 7.35 5.38
CA PRO A 162 -23.30 6.34 5.03
C PRO A 162 -23.77 6.41 3.58
N GLU A 163 -23.74 7.60 2.97
CA GLU A 163 -24.17 7.81 1.59
C GLU A 163 -23.26 7.17 0.53
N TYR A 164 -22.01 6.81 0.89
CA TYR A 164 -21.02 6.26 -0.05
C TYR A 164 -20.71 4.77 0.17
N ILE A 165 -21.16 4.18 1.28
CA ILE A 165 -20.84 2.80 1.65
C ILE A 165 -22.04 1.88 1.44
N SER A 166 -21.78 0.62 1.09
CA SER A 166 -22.83 -0.37 0.82
C SER A 166 -23.38 -1.05 2.08
N VAL A 167 -22.67 -0.98 3.20
CA VAL A 167 -23.03 -1.64 4.46
C VAL A 167 -22.77 -0.69 5.62
N ASN A 168 -23.81 -0.33 6.36
CA ASN A 168 -23.75 0.62 7.49
C ASN A 168 -23.60 -0.07 8.85
N GLU A 169 -23.35 -1.37 8.88
CA GLU A 169 -23.25 -2.15 10.11
C GLU A 169 -21.90 -1.87 10.81
N PRO A 170 -21.89 -1.30 12.04
CA PRO A 170 -20.65 -0.82 12.67
C PRO A 170 -19.59 -1.90 12.91
N SER A 171 -19.96 -3.14 13.23
CA SER A 171 -18.98 -4.22 13.46
C SER A 171 -18.34 -4.69 12.16
N PHE A 172 -19.07 -4.70 11.05
CA PHE A 172 -18.53 -4.94 9.71
C PHE A 172 -17.54 -3.84 9.31
N LEU A 173 -17.91 -2.57 9.49
CA LEU A 173 -17.02 -1.44 9.20
C LEU A 173 -15.74 -1.49 10.04
N GLU A 174 -15.86 -1.84 11.31
CA GLU A 174 -14.72 -2.03 12.20
C GLU A 174 -13.77 -3.11 11.69
N ARG A 175 -14.31 -4.28 11.28
CA ARG A 175 -13.54 -5.39 10.71
C ARG A 175 -12.81 -4.98 9.43
N ILE A 176 -13.50 -4.32 8.49
CA ILE A 176 -12.90 -3.84 7.24
C ILE A 176 -11.78 -2.84 7.51
N ALA A 177 -11.98 -1.94 8.47
CA ALA A 177 -10.99 -0.96 8.82
C ALA A 177 -9.80 -1.55 9.58
N ASP A 178 -10.02 -2.55 10.44
CA ASP A 178 -8.94 -3.25 11.15
C ASP A 178 -8.03 -4.05 10.21
N ARG A 179 -8.55 -4.55 9.08
CA ARG A 179 -7.72 -5.19 8.04
C ARG A 179 -6.67 -4.23 7.47
N ARG A 180 -6.91 -2.91 7.50
CA ARG A 180 -5.93 -1.90 7.07
C ARG A 180 -4.66 -1.90 7.92
N ARG A 181 -4.68 -2.47 9.14
CA ARG A 181 -3.46 -2.64 9.95
C ARG A 181 -2.38 -3.43 9.20
N GLU A 182 -2.74 -4.27 8.24
CA GLU A 182 -1.75 -4.91 7.37
C GLU A 182 -0.96 -3.89 6.54
N CYS A 183 -1.60 -2.84 6.01
CA CYS A 183 -0.89 -1.75 5.34
C CYS A 183 0.08 -1.03 6.26
N GLU A 184 -0.33 -0.73 7.50
CA GLU A 184 0.53 -0.10 8.49
C GLU A 184 1.74 -1.01 8.83
N ARG A 185 1.49 -2.33 8.94
CA ARG A 185 2.55 -3.34 9.14
C ARG A 185 3.50 -3.39 7.95
N SER A 186 3.02 -3.26 6.71
CA SER A 186 3.84 -3.19 5.50
C SER A 186 4.78 -1.97 5.49
N PHE A 187 4.49 -0.93 6.26
CA PHE A 187 5.36 0.23 6.47
C PHE A 187 6.19 0.16 7.76
N GLY A 188 6.00 -0.87 8.58
CA GLY A 188 6.78 -1.12 9.78
C GLY A 188 8.29 -1.22 9.49
N ARG A 189 9.11 -0.75 10.44
CA ARG A 189 10.57 -0.73 10.33
C ARG A 189 11.17 -2.11 10.04
N ASP A 190 10.51 -3.17 10.50
CA ASP A 190 10.98 -4.55 10.38
C ASP A 190 10.61 -5.23 9.05
N LYS A 191 9.60 -4.71 8.32
CA LYS A 191 9.13 -5.30 7.04
C LYS A 191 9.57 -4.55 5.80
N CYS A 192 9.98 -3.28 5.92
CA CYS A 192 10.36 -2.47 4.77
C CYS A 192 11.76 -1.89 4.92
N GLY A 193 12.73 -2.63 4.36
CA GLY A 193 14.14 -2.27 4.28
C GLY A 193 15.00 -3.05 5.27
N TYR A 194 15.93 -3.85 4.76
CA TYR A 194 17.01 -4.45 5.54
C TYR A 194 17.86 -3.34 6.19
N ARG A 195 17.92 -3.33 7.54
CA ARG A 195 18.70 -2.37 8.35
C ARG A 195 18.32 -0.90 8.12
N ARG A 196 17.02 -0.60 7.94
CA ARG A 196 16.52 0.77 7.73
C ARG A 196 16.89 1.74 8.86
N ASP A 197 17.02 1.24 10.07
CA ASP A 197 17.46 1.95 11.27
C ASP A 197 18.94 2.37 11.22
N GLU A 198 19.76 1.68 10.43
CA GLU A 198 21.21 1.92 10.31
C GLU A 198 21.63 2.51 8.95
N MET A 199 20.68 2.68 8.03
CA MET A 199 20.90 3.33 6.74
C MET A 199 20.72 4.85 6.84
N SER A 200 21.72 5.60 6.38
CA SER A 200 21.70 7.08 6.33
C SER A 200 20.79 7.58 5.19
N ASN A 201 19.46 7.52 5.37
CA ASN A 201 18.37 8.10 4.55
C ASN A 201 18.80 8.61 3.16
N ARG A 202 19.01 7.73 2.17
CA ARG A 202 19.44 8.09 0.80
C ARG A 202 18.27 8.27 -0.16
N GLY A 203 17.11 8.74 0.32
CA GLY A 203 16.00 9.21 -0.50
C GLY A 203 15.53 8.16 -1.53
N ALA A 204 15.73 8.44 -2.83
CA ALA A 204 15.30 7.55 -3.92
C ALA A 204 15.92 6.13 -3.82
N VAL A 205 17.16 6.03 -3.34
CA VAL A 205 17.89 4.75 -3.18
C VAL A 205 17.17 3.82 -2.19
N ASP A 206 16.61 4.37 -1.11
CA ASP A 206 15.90 3.60 -0.09
C ASP A 206 14.62 2.95 -0.65
N LEU A 207 13.98 3.58 -1.64
CA LEU A 207 12.77 3.05 -2.27
C LEU A 207 13.10 1.84 -3.18
N TYR A 208 14.28 1.84 -3.82
CA TYR A 208 14.80 0.68 -4.54
C TYR A 208 15.09 -0.49 -3.59
N PHE A 209 15.78 -0.23 -2.46
CA PHE A 209 16.01 -1.27 -1.44
C PHE A 209 14.69 -1.80 -0.86
N THR A 210 13.71 -0.92 -0.62
CA THR A 210 12.37 -1.30 -0.17
C THR A 210 11.70 -2.27 -1.15
N SER A 211 11.79 -2.01 -2.46
CA SER A 211 11.24 -2.91 -3.48
C SER A 211 11.98 -4.26 -3.57
N ALA A 212 13.31 -4.26 -3.40
CA ALA A 212 14.13 -5.47 -3.37
C ALA A 212 13.86 -6.33 -2.12
N ASP A 213 13.65 -5.71 -0.97
CA ASP A 213 13.30 -6.40 0.28
C ASP A 213 11.85 -6.88 0.31
N ILE A 214 10.93 -6.14 -0.32
CA ILE A 214 9.59 -6.66 -0.57
C ILE A 214 9.70 -7.92 -1.44
N ASN A 215 10.53 -7.93 -2.49
CA ASN A 215 10.77 -9.15 -3.28
C ASN A 215 11.37 -10.28 -2.43
N SER A 216 12.27 -10.01 -1.50
CA SER A 216 12.85 -11.04 -0.61
C SER A 216 11.86 -11.57 0.42
N HIS A 217 10.99 -10.71 0.98
CA HIS A 217 9.91 -11.11 1.88
C HIS A 217 8.79 -11.83 1.14
N PHE A 218 8.49 -11.38 -0.07
CA PHE A 218 7.59 -12.03 -1.00
C PHE A 218 8.10 -13.44 -1.29
N LEU A 219 9.38 -13.59 -1.65
CA LEU A 219 10.03 -14.90 -1.77
C LEU A 219 10.01 -15.70 -0.47
N LYS A 220 10.19 -15.10 0.71
CA LYS A 220 10.05 -15.83 1.99
C LYS A 220 8.62 -16.33 2.23
N GLN A 221 7.60 -15.51 1.97
CA GLN A 221 6.21 -15.92 2.13
C GLN A 221 5.77 -16.92 1.05
N VAL A 222 6.31 -16.82 -0.16
CA VAL A 222 5.96 -17.68 -1.31
C VAL A 222 6.81 -18.94 -1.40
N ILE A 223 8.02 -18.98 -0.83
CA ILE A 223 8.86 -20.19 -0.80
C ILE A 223 8.67 -20.93 0.52
N VAL A 224 8.63 -20.24 1.68
CA VAL A 224 8.63 -20.92 2.99
C VAL A 224 7.25 -21.43 3.40
N LEU A 225 6.15 -20.75 3.06
CA LEU A 225 4.80 -21.23 3.41
C LEU A 225 4.33 -22.43 2.58
N PRO A 226 4.61 -22.55 1.27
CA PRO A 226 4.31 -23.80 0.58
C PRO A 226 5.31 -24.91 0.86
N LEU A 227 6.58 -24.64 1.23
CA LEU A 227 7.50 -25.70 1.67
C LEU A 227 7.11 -26.30 3.04
N SER A 228 6.58 -25.51 3.97
CA SER A 228 6.07 -26.05 5.24
C SER A 228 4.78 -26.85 5.04
N LEU A 229 3.91 -26.46 4.10
CA LEU A 229 2.72 -27.23 3.69
C LEU A 229 3.05 -28.47 2.84
N TYR A 230 4.12 -28.45 2.04
CA TYR A 230 4.62 -29.64 1.34
C TYR A 230 5.28 -30.62 2.30
N LEU A 231 6.09 -30.13 3.25
CA LEU A 231 6.74 -30.99 4.26
C LEU A 231 5.73 -31.56 5.27
N PHE A 232 4.64 -30.85 5.59
CA PHE A 232 3.55 -31.42 6.42
C PHE A 232 2.65 -32.40 5.65
N ASN A 233 2.43 -32.22 4.35
CA ASN A 233 1.63 -33.18 3.56
C ASN A 233 2.42 -34.45 3.16
N VAL A 234 3.76 -34.41 3.16
CA VAL A 234 4.61 -35.59 2.89
C VAL A 234 4.74 -36.49 4.13
N HIS A 235 4.19 -36.12 5.30
CA HIS A 235 4.23 -36.95 6.52
C HIS A 235 2.87 -37.47 7.01
N VAL A 236 1.78 -37.25 6.26
CA VAL A 236 0.43 -37.75 6.66
C VAL A 236 -0.17 -38.76 5.67
N HIS A 237 0.49 -39.05 4.54
CA HIS A 237 0.05 -40.11 3.63
C HIS A 237 1.14 -41.17 3.42
N HIS A 238 1.31 -42.01 4.43
CA HIS A 238 1.82 -43.37 4.23
C HIS A 238 0.65 -44.35 4.39
N PRO A 239 -0.09 -44.68 3.31
CA PRO A 239 -0.81 -45.94 3.29
C PRO A 239 0.24 -47.03 3.07
N LEU A 240 0.25 -47.99 4.01
CA LEU A 240 0.84 -49.29 3.84
C LEU A 240 0.42 -49.88 2.47
N LEU A 241 1.40 -50.24 1.66
CA LEU A 241 1.23 -51.17 0.56
C LEU A 241 2.30 -52.25 0.73
N LEU A 242 1.93 -53.32 1.41
CA LEU A 242 2.52 -54.64 1.18
C LEU A 242 1.36 -55.63 1.08
N THR A 243 1.18 -56.08 -0.16
CA THR A 243 0.41 -57.24 -0.60
C THR A 243 1.01 -58.54 -0.04
N PHE A 244 0.13 -59.47 0.36
CA PHE A 244 0.38 -60.81 0.93
C PHE A 244 0.92 -60.86 2.37
#